data_AF-A0A9P8BCC1-F1
#
_entry.id   AF-A0A9P8BCC1-F1
#
_cell.length_a   1.000
_cell.length_b   1.000
_cell.length_c   1.000
_cell.angle_alpha   90.00
_cell.angle_beta   90.00
_cell.angle_gamma   90.00
#
_symmetry.space_group_name_H-M   'P 1'
#
loop_
_entity.id
_entity.type
_entity.pdbx_description
1 polymer ?
#
loop_
_entity_poly.entity_id
_entity_poly.type
_entity_poly.pdbx_seq_one_letter_code
_entity_poly.pdbx_strand_id
1 'polypeptide(L)'
;MHLNKNIIRTNKLFRVDATYFPARSPITTLTYTTFKRFLSTSPLDDRPAPPIRQHTHADRHRQKEFYPTLTSNQSQAISGMYSFLFPTYISRPKAQPSDEQVKQPEDSFFDGFAKRVEAHHAELQKPPTTTMKNMLMKKRGEMDSCADDQQLLEWTAQLFSRQEEIESLRRSPSFSQREDREAITAELDAYPHIVSSLMSTFRDRYRDPHLALAVFDHVRHRSVASYVCGCKTPAYHQLLVTLWTCFKDLRSVANTLREMKVNGVEVDGRIRELAGRITESPLGKTMTEAAAGDLQEIEQLIRPSRRSKTWSQVAKDWPPSSDTTARLDDTNDPWSSASSAFR
;
A
#
# COMPACT_ATOMS: atom_id res chain seq x y z
N MET A 1 -24.09 -23.51 60.32
CA MET A 1 -24.86 -22.26 60.54
C MET A 1 -23.92 -21.08 60.29
N HIS A 2 -24.37 -20.15 59.43
CA HIS A 2 -24.03 -18.72 59.30
C HIS A 2 -22.69 -18.20 59.87
N LEU A 3 -21.86 -17.39 59.19
CA LEU A 3 -22.19 -16.30 58.27
C LEU A 3 -20.92 -15.83 57.51
N ASN A 4 -21.23 -15.19 56.39
CA ASN A 4 -20.43 -14.62 55.32
C ASN A 4 -19.73 -13.28 55.72
N LYS A 5 -18.78 -12.84 54.86
CA LYS A 5 -18.28 -11.46 54.58
C LYS A 5 -16.83 -11.17 55.00
N ASN A 6 -15.92 -11.07 54.03
CA ASN A 6 -15.58 -9.75 53.45
C ASN A 6 -14.57 -9.83 52.31
N ILE A 7 -14.99 -9.26 51.19
CA ILE A 7 -14.25 -8.92 49.98
C ILE A 7 -13.49 -7.62 50.26
N ILE A 8 -12.17 -7.60 50.11
CA ILE A 8 -11.41 -6.35 49.94
C ILE A 8 -10.63 -6.47 48.62
N ARG A 9 -11.19 -5.82 47.59
CA ARG A 9 -10.53 -5.51 46.33
C ARG A 9 -9.55 -4.36 46.56
N THR A 10 -8.26 -4.59 46.38
CA THR A 10 -7.28 -3.51 46.26
C THR A 10 -7.16 -3.10 44.79
N ASN A 11 -7.94 -2.10 44.38
CA ASN A 11 -7.69 -1.35 43.16
C ASN A 11 -6.54 -0.37 43.42
N LYS A 12 -5.35 -0.68 42.91
CA LYS A 12 -4.25 0.29 42.82
C LYS A 12 -4.62 1.32 41.75
N LEU A 13 -5.00 2.49 42.24
CA LEU A 13 -5.15 3.74 41.49
C LEU A 13 -3.78 4.10 40.86
N PHE A 14 -3.62 3.90 39.56
CA PHE A 14 -2.56 4.57 38.81
C PHE A 14 -3.01 6.01 38.57
N ARG A 15 -2.59 6.89 39.47
CA ARG A 15 -2.66 8.35 39.29
C ARG A 15 -1.52 8.73 38.35
N VAL A 16 -1.83 8.92 37.07
CA VAL A 16 -0.87 9.50 36.11
C VAL A 16 -0.96 11.01 36.29
N ASP A 17 0.07 11.58 36.93
CA ASP A 17 0.21 13.02 37.12
C ASP A 17 0.34 13.71 35.76
N ALA A 18 -0.74 14.39 35.35
CA ALA A 18 -0.79 15.26 34.19
C ALA A 18 -0.23 16.66 34.52
N THR A 19 1.04 16.74 34.95
CA THR A 19 1.69 18.03 35.21
C THR A 19 3.15 18.01 34.75
N TYR A 20 3.39 18.27 33.46
CA TYR A 20 4.54 19.05 32.98
C TYR A 20 4.46 19.22 31.45
N PHE A 21 3.69 20.20 30.98
CA PHE A 21 3.94 20.79 29.66
C PHE A 21 4.82 22.03 29.91
N PRO A 22 6.15 21.94 29.73
CA PRO A 22 6.98 23.14 29.81
C PRO A 22 6.52 24.14 28.73
N ALA A 23 6.50 25.41 29.11
CA ALA A 23 6.07 26.52 28.30
C ALA A 23 6.65 26.43 26.88
N ARG A 24 5.74 26.51 25.90
CA ARG A 24 6.04 26.56 24.47
C ARG A 24 7.05 27.67 24.20
N SER A 25 8.24 27.32 23.75
CA SER A 25 9.04 28.22 22.93
C SER A 25 8.21 28.60 21.69
N PRO A 26 8.31 29.84 21.18
CA PRO A 26 7.65 30.25 19.94
C PRO A 26 8.38 29.61 18.76
N ILE A 27 8.17 28.30 18.59
CA ILE A 27 8.71 27.51 17.47
C ILE A 27 7.68 27.60 16.35
N THR A 28 8.08 28.35 15.33
CA THR A 28 7.73 28.19 13.91
C THR A 28 6.63 27.18 13.61
N THR A 29 5.38 27.65 13.63
CA THR A 29 4.30 26.96 12.93
C THR A 29 4.56 27.13 11.44
N LEU A 30 5.50 26.33 10.90
CA LEU A 30 5.70 26.21 9.47
C LEU A 30 4.44 25.53 8.93
N THR A 31 3.45 26.33 8.55
CA THR A 31 2.16 25.82 8.10
C THR A 31 2.35 24.90 6.89
N TYR A 32 1.46 23.91 6.72
CA TYR A 32 1.42 23.01 5.56
C TYR A 32 1.65 23.71 4.21
N THR A 33 1.17 24.94 4.06
CA THR A 33 1.41 25.80 2.90
C THR A 33 2.89 26.14 2.67
N THR A 34 3.63 26.43 3.74
CA THR A 34 5.06 26.70 3.70
C THR A 34 5.85 25.43 3.39
N PHE A 35 5.46 24.29 3.93
CA PHE A 35 6.05 23.00 3.56
C PHE A 35 5.82 22.67 2.08
N LYS A 36 4.57 22.80 1.60
CA LYS A 36 4.26 22.63 0.17
C LYS A 36 5.06 23.59 -0.69
N ARG A 37 5.19 24.85 -0.27
CA ARG A 37 6.00 25.85 -0.97
C ARG A 37 7.47 25.45 -1.01
N PHE A 38 8.04 25.05 0.12
CA PHE A 38 9.41 24.60 0.26
C PHE A 38 9.73 23.41 -0.66
N LEU A 39 8.83 22.42 -0.73
CA LEU A 39 8.98 21.28 -1.63
C LEU A 39 8.70 21.62 -3.11
N SER A 40 7.96 22.70 -3.38
CA SER A 40 7.66 23.13 -4.74
C SER A 40 8.71 24.07 -5.32
N THR A 41 9.55 24.70 -4.48
CA THR A 41 10.60 25.65 -4.90
C THR A 41 11.88 24.98 -5.43
N SER A 42 11.81 23.73 -5.91
CA SER A 42 12.95 23.14 -6.62
C SER A 42 13.28 23.95 -7.88
N PRO A 43 14.56 24.25 -8.17
CA PRO A 43 14.94 25.36 -9.05
C PRO A 43 14.81 25.10 -10.57
N LEU A 44 13.89 24.25 -11.02
CA LEU A 44 13.97 23.65 -12.37
C LEU A 44 12.78 23.90 -13.31
N ASP A 45 11.81 24.77 -12.99
CA ASP A 45 10.72 25.04 -13.95
C ASP A 45 10.27 26.51 -13.94
N ASP A 46 11.05 27.37 -14.62
CA ASP A 46 10.63 28.70 -15.07
C ASP A 46 9.65 28.56 -16.26
N ARG A 47 8.47 27.98 -16.01
CA ARG A 47 7.36 28.02 -16.99
C ARG A 47 6.39 29.14 -16.60
N PRO A 48 6.06 30.06 -17.53
CA PRO A 48 5.06 31.09 -17.27
C PRO A 48 3.69 30.43 -17.02
N ALA A 49 3.07 30.81 -15.90
CA ALA A 49 1.76 30.31 -15.51
C ALA A 49 0.70 30.61 -16.58
N PRO A 50 -0.18 29.65 -16.94
CA PRO A 50 -1.27 29.90 -17.86
C PRO A 50 -2.31 30.87 -17.24
N PRO A 51 -2.98 31.69 -18.06
CA PRO A 51 -3.93 32.68 -17.58
C PRO A 51 -5.13 32.03 -16.87
N ILE A 52 -5.46 32.58 -15.70
CA ILE A 52 -6.56 32.17 -14.84
C ILE A 52 -7.90 32.40 -15.57
N ARG A 53 -8.58 31.32 -15.97
CA ARG A 53 -9.98 31.38 -16.42
C ARG A 53 -10.90 31.50 -15.20
N GLN A 54 -11.63 32.61 -15.12
CA GLN A 54 -12.70 32.80 -14.14
C GLN A 54 -13.90 31.92 -14.53
N HIS A 55 -14.21 30.93 -13.70
CA HIS A 55 -15.43 30.12 -13.82
C HIS A 55 -16.59 30.81 -13.11
N THR A 56 -17.69 31.04 -13.83
CA THR A 56 -18.94 31.61 -13.32
C THR A 56 -19.79 30.57 -12.59
N HIS A 57 -20.67 31.06 -11.74
CA HIS A 57 -21.27 30.38 -10.58
C HIS A 57 -22.49 29.45 -10.89
N ALA A 58 -22.59 28.90 -12.10
CA ALA A 58 -23.81 28.23 -12.58
C ALA A 58 -23.82 26.68 -12.58
N ASP A 59 -22.70 25.99 -12.31
CA ASP A 59 -22.61 24.51 -12.45
C ASP A 59 -22.64 23.73 -11.13
N ARG A 60 -23.62 24.00 -10.25
CA ARG A 60 -23.69 23.35 -8.91
C ARG A 60 -24.69 22.21 -8.74
N HIS A 61 -25.34 21.71 -9.81
CA HIS A 61 -26.26 20.56 -9.68
C HIS A 61 -26.12 19.54 -10.82
N ARG A 62 -25.06 18.70 -10.78
CA ARG A 62 -25.05 17.34 -11.34
C ARG A 62 -23.75 16.60 -10.95
N GLN A 63 -23.71 16.07 -9.73
CA GLN A 63 -22.80 14.97 -9.39
C GLN A 63 -23.65 13.80 -8.90
N LYS A 64 -24.13 13.00 -9.86
CA LYS A 64 -24.50 11.60 -9.64
C LYS A 64 -23.48 10.76 -10.40
N GLU A 65 -23.07 9.69 -9.72
CA GLU A 65 -22.06 8.71 -10.06
C GLU A 65 -21.96 8.40 -11.56
N PHE A 66 -20.83 8.79 -12.15
CA PHE A 66 -20.34 8.23 -13.41
C PHE A 66 -18.88 7.90 -13.16
N TYR A 67 -18.57 6.62 -12.96
CA TYR A 67 -17.22 6.14 -13.23
C TYR A 67 -17.06 6.24 -14.75
N PRO A 68 -16.14 7.08 -15.28
CA PRO A 68 -15.92 7.12 -16.71
C PRO A 68 -15.44 5.74 -17.16
N THR A 69 -16.16 5.13 -18.10
CA THR A 69 -15.71 3.93 -18.79
C THR A 69 -14.36 4.28 -19.43
N LEU A 70 -13.29 3.67 -18.92
CA LEU A 70 -11.93 3.89 -19.39
C LEU A 70 -11.89 3.77 -20.91
N THR A 71 -11.40 4.82 -21.58
CA THR A 71 -11.22 4.79 -23.02
C THR A 71 -10.21 3.69 -23.38
N SER A 72 -10.36 3.06 -24.55
CA SER A 72 -9.46 1.97 -25.01
C SER A 72 -7.98 2.34 -24.87
N ASN A 73 -7.64 3.60 -25.18
CA ASN A 73 -6.27 4.12 -25.06
C ASN A 73 -5.79 4.21 -23.60
N GLN A 74 -6.67 4.55 -22.65
CA GLN A 74 -6.32 4.57 -21.22
C GLN A 74 -6.20 3.14 -20.65
N SER A 75 -7.06 2.21 -21.09
CA SER A 75 -6.95 0.80 -20.73
C SER A 75 -5.62 0.20 -21.22
N GLN A 76 -5.20 0.55 -22.44
CA GLN A 76 -3.94 0.10 -23.02
C GLN A 76 -2.71 0.74 -22.34
N ALA A 77 -2.79 2.02 -21.93
CA ALA A 77 -1.75 2.69 -21.15
C ALA A 77 -1.59 2.06 -19.76
N ILE A 78 -2.71 1.74 -19.09
CA ILE A 78 -2.72 1.06 -17.80
C ILE A 78 -2.15 -0.36 -17.95
N SER A 79 -2.55 -1.12 -18.98
CA SER A 79 -2.00 -2.45 -19.28
C SER A 79 -0.49 -2.42 -19.58
N GLY A 80 -0.03 -1.40 -20.32
CA GLY A 80 1.40 -1.15 -20.55
C GLY A 80 2.16 -0.83 -19.25
N MET A 81 1.56 -0.07 -18.34
CA MET A 81 2.12 0.21 -17.00
C MET A 81 2.22 -1.05 -16.13
N TYR A 82 1.21 -1.92 -16.14
CA TYR A 82 1.27 -3.19 -15.40
C TYR A 82 2.36 -4.12 -15.96
N SER A 83 2.55 -4.12 -17.27
CA SER A 83 3.62 -4.88 -17.94
C SER A 83 5.02 -4.36 -17.59
N PHE A 84 5.13 -3.05 -17.30
CA PHE A 84 6.37 -2.37 -16.92
C PHE A 84 6.69 -2.52 -15.42
N LEU A 85 5.68 -2.50 -14.55
CA LEU A 85 5.82 -2.72 -13.10
C LEU A 85 6.08 -4.20 -12.75
N PHE A 86 5.61 -5.12 -13.60
CA PHE A 86 5.81 -6.57 -13.45
C PHE A 86 6.39 -7.16 -14.74
N PRO A 87 7.71 -7.06 -14.97
CA PRO A 87 8.34 -7.45 -16.25
C PRO A 87 8.14 -8.91 -16.65
N THR A 88 7.77 -9.79 -15.72
CA THR A 88 7.51 -11.22 -15.96
C THR A 88 6.14 -11.50 -16.60
N TYR A 89 5.32 -10.48 -16.83
CA TYR A 89 3.92 -10.66 -17.24
C TYR A 89 3.69 -10.82 -18.76
N ILE A 90 4.55 -10.27 -19.64
CA ILE A 90 4.32 -10.33 -21.10
C ILE A 90 5.59 -10.63 -21.92
N SER A 91 6.35 -11.65 -21.53
CA SER A 91 7.31 -12.28 -22.47
C SER A 91 6.73 -13.60 -22.97
N ARG A 92 5.86 -13.52 -23.98
CA ARG A 92 5.54 -14.66 -24.85
C ARG A 92 6.37 -14.48 -26.13
N PRO A 93 7.33 -15.35 -26.45
CA PRO A 93 7.97 -15.30 -27.76
C PRO A 93 6.90 -15.58 -28.83
N LYS A 94 6.76 -14.67 -29.80
CA LYS A 94 5.97 -14.92 -31.01
C LYS A 94 6.72 -15.96 -31.84
N ALA A 95 6.38 -17.23 -31.67
CA ALA A 95 6.74 -18.28 -32.63
C ALA A 95 5.81 -18.18 -33.85
N GLN A 96 6.39 -18.30 -35.05
CA GLN A 96 5.69 -18.32 -36.32
C GLN A 96 4.75 -19.53 -36.43
N PRO A 97 3.66 -19.44 -37.23
CA PRO A 97 2.72 -20.53 -37.38
C PRO A 97 3.24 -21.54 -38.40
N SER A 98 3.50 -22.76 -37.96
CA SER A 98 3.48 -23.94 -38.81
C SER A 98 2.25 -24.77 -38.43
N ASP A 99 1.45 -25.10 -39.44
CA ASP A 99 0.24 -25.92 -39.34
C ASP A 99 0.52 -27.27 -38.68
N GLU A 100 0.04 -27.44 -37.44
CA GLU A 100 -0.24 -28.78 -36.91
C GLU A 100 -1.25 -28.71 -35.75
N GLN A 101 -2.41 -29.29 -36.02
CA GLN A 101 -3.46 -29.83 -35.13
C GLN A 101 -3.67 -29.17 -33.75
N VAL A 102 -4.81 -28.48 -33.67
CA VAL A 102 -5.45 -27.92 -32.48
C VAL A 102 -5.75 -29.01 -31.44
N LYS A 103 -4.90 -29.13 -30.41
CA LYS A 103 -5.29 -29.66 -29.09
C LYS A 103 -5.50 -28.48 -28.14
N GLN A 104 -6.69 -28.44 -27.53
CA GLN A 104 -7.14 -27.37 -26.63
C GLN A 104 -6.18 -27.19 -25.42
N PRO A 105 -5.72 -25.97 -25.12
CA PRO A 105 -4.97 -25.68 -23.90
C PRO A 105 -5.69 -24.63 -23.04
N GLU A 106 -6.77 -25.00 -22.35
CA GLU A 106 -7.46 -24.10 -21.41
C GLU A 106 -6.95 -24.25 -19.95
N ASP A 107 -6.37 -25.41 -19.59
CA ASP A 107 -6.01 -25.68 -18.18
C ASP A 107 -4.59 -25.25 -17.75
N SER A 108 -3.70 -24.88 -18.68
CA SER A 108 -2.30 -24.53 -18.35
C SER A 108 -2.07 -23.06 -17.97
N PHE A 109 -3.04 -22.18 -18.25
CA PHE A 109 -2.87 -20.73 -18.05
C PHE A 109 -2.92 -20.35 -16.56
N PHE A 110 -3.87 -20.92 -15.81
CA PHE A 110 -4.08 -20.60 -14.41
C PHE A 110 -3.00 -21.20 -13.49
N ASP A 111 -2.48 -22.40 -13.79
CA ASP A 111 -1.38 -23.02 -13.01
C ASP A 111 -0.08 -22.20 -13.12
N GLY A 112 0.20 -21.66 -14.32
CA GLY A 112 1.33 -20.76 -14.53
C GLY A 112 1.18 -19.40 -13.86
N PHE A 113 -0.04 -18.89 -13.70
CA PHE A 113 -0.31 -17.65 -12.95
C PHE A 113 -0.15 -17.86 -11.44
N ALA A 114 -0.70 -18.96 -10.89
CA ALA A 114 -0.60 -19.29 -9.48
C ALA A 114 0.87 -19.47 -9.03
N LYS A 115 1.69 -20.21 -9.78
CA LYS A 115 3.13 -20.37 -9.49
C LYS A 115 3.91 -19.05 -9.53
N ARG A 116 3.50 -18.10 -10.38
CA ARG A 116 4.13 -16.77 -10.48
C ARG A 116 3.71 -15.82 -9.36
N VAL A 117 2.45 -15.87 -8.92
CA VAL A 117 1.98 -15.14 -7.73
C VAL A 117 2.63 -15.70 -6.47
N GLU A 118 2.79 -17.03 -6.37
CA GLU A 118 3.47 -17.70 -5.27
C GLU A 118 4.95 -17.31 -5.21
N ALA A 119 5.65 -17.27 -6.35
CA ALA A 119 7.02 -16.77 -6.42
C ALA A 119 7.11 -15.30 -5.98
N HIS A 120 6.16 -14.44 -6.38
CA HIS A 120 6.15 -13.02 -5.99
C HIS A 120 5.82 -12.84 -4.49
N HIS A 121 4.94 -13.67 -3.93
CA HIS A 121 4.64 -13.65 -2.50
C HIS A 121 5.81 -14.20 -1.66
N ALA A 122 6.49 -15.23 -2.14
CA ALA A 122 7.73 -15.74 -1.53
C ALA A 122 8.86 -14.70 -1.60
N GLU A 123 8.97 -13.93 -2.69
CA GLU A 123 9.89 -12.79 -2.84
C GLU A 123 9.62 -11.72 -1.77
N LEU A 124 8.34 -11.40 -1.53
CA LEU A 124 7.91 -10.41 -0.52
C LEU A 124 8.15 -10.88 0.92
N GLN A 125 8.28 -12.19 1.17
CA GLN A 125 8.60 -12.75 2.49
C GLN A 125 10.10 -12.96 2.73
N LYS A 126 10.97 -12.65 1.76
CA LYS A 126 12.41 -12.77 1.96
C LYS A 126 12.85 -11.82 3.09
N PRO A 127 13.69 -12.28 4.02
CA PRO A 127 14.22 -11.41 5.06
C PRO A 127 14.93 -10.22 4.41
N PRO A 128 14.83 -9.01 4.98
CA PRO A 128 15.37 -7.81 4.35
C PRO A 128 16.83 -8.03 4.00
N THR A 129 17.17 -7.78 2.74
CA THR A 129 18.52 -8.00 2.21
C THR A 129 19.52 -7.21 3.06
N THR A 130 20.73 -7.73 3.20
CA THR A 130 21.80 -7.01 3.92
C THR A 130 21.99 -5.61 3.34
N THR A 131 21.85 -5.47 2.01
CA THR A 131 21.86 -4.19 1.29
C THR A 131 20.76 -3.24 1.77
N MET A 132 19.50 -3.69 1.81
CA MET A 132 18.37 -2.89 2.30
C MET A 132 18.56 -2.48 3.77
N LYS A 133 19.01 -3.39 4.64
CA LYS A 133 19.29 -3.09 6.06
C LYS A 133 20.37 -2.02 6.21
N ASN A 134 21.45 -2.14 5.45
CA ASN A 134 22.54 -1.17 5.47
C ASN A 134 22.07 0.20 4.98
N MET A 135 21.25 0.25 3.91
CA MET A 135 20.65 1.49 3.43
C MET A 135 19.72 2.12 4.46
N LEU A 136 18.86 1.33 5.12
CA LEU A 136 17.98 1.81 6.17
C LEU A 136 18.75 2.36 7.37
N MET A 137 19.79 1.66 7.81
CA MET A 137 20.64 2.10 8.89
C MET A 137 21.36 3.40 8.53
N LYS A 138 21.92 3.49 7.32
CA LYS A 138 22.57 4.70 6.81
C LYS A 138 21.59 5.88 6.77
N LYS A 139 20.42 5.71 6.15
CA LYS A 139 19.40 6.77 6.02
C LYS A 139 18.84 7.21 7.37
N ARG A 140 18.67 6.27 8.31
CA ARG A 140 18.32 6.59 9.69
C ARG A 140 19.42 7.41 10.38
N GLY A 141 20.68 7.04 10.22
CA GLY A 141 21.81 7.81 10.76
C GLY A 141 21.87 9.24 10.20
N GLU A 142 21.64 9.41 8.89
CA GLU A 142 21.53 10.74 8.26
C GLU A 142 20.38 11.54 8.88
N MET A 143 19.20 10.94 9.02
CA MET A 143 18.02 11.56 9.64
C MET A 143 18.26 11.95 11.11
N ASP A 144 18.94 11.10 11.88
CA ASP A 144 19.26 11.34 13.29
C ASP A 144 20.29 12.47 13.45
N SER A 145 21.19 12.62 12.46
CA SER A 145 22.22 13.67 12.44
C SER A 145 21.68 15.08 12.21
N CYS A 146 20.45 15.24 11.69
CA CYS A 146 19.82 16.55 11.56
C CYS A 146 19.62 17.16 12.96
N ALA A 147 20.12 18.37 13.18
CA ALA A 147 20.03 19.06 14.46
C ALA A 147 18.66 19.71 14.66
N ASP A 148 18.07 20.22 13.57
CA ASP A 148 16.85 21.01 13.56
C ASP A 148 15.83 20.51 12.51
N ASP A 149 14.57 20.94 12.64
CA ASP A 149 13.48 20.57 11.75
C ASP A 149 13.73 21.03 10.31
N GLN A 150 14.33 22.21 10.12
CA GLN A 150 14.70 22.76 8.82
C GLN A 150 15.73 21.88 8.10
N GLN A 151 16.74 21.38 8.82
CA GLN A 151 17.73 20.47 8.24
C GLN A 151 17.09 19.14 7.83
N LEU A 152 16.15 18.64 8.64
CA LEU A 152 15.42 17.42 8.32
C LEU A 152 14.49 17.63 7.11
N LEU A 153 13.89 18.82 6.97
CA LEU A 153 13.09 19.19 5.80
C LEU A 153 13.92 19.25 4.52
N GLU A 154 15.11 19.84 4.58
CA GLU A 154 16.03 19.86 3.44
C GLU A 154 16.46 18.44 3.05
N TRP A 155 16.82 17.62 4.03
CA TRP A 155 17.12 16.21 3.80
C TRP A 155 15.92 15.46 3.20
N THR A 156 14.70 15.75 3.65
CA THR A 156 13.47 15.18 3.11
C THR A 156 13.27 15.57 1.64
N ALA A 157 13.53 16.83 1.29
CA ALA A 157 13.48 17.29 -0.10
C ALA A 157 14.50 16.53 -0.97
N GLN A 158 15.72 16.33 -0.48
CA GLN A 158 16.75 15.54 -1.17
C GLN A 158 16.34 14.08 -1.36
N LEU A 159 15.76 13.45 -0.32
CA LEU A 159 15.21 12.09 -0.40
C LEU A 159 14.18 11.97 -1.52
N PHE A 160 13.27 12.94 -1.63
CA PHE A 160 12.25 12.89 -2.66
C PHE A 160 12.78 13.18 -4.06
N SER A 161 13.73 14.11 -4.21
CA SER A 161 14.44 14.34 -5.49
C SER A 161 15.18 13.08 -5.93
N ARG A 162 15.83 12.39 -5.00
CA ARG A 162 16.50 11.11 -5.28
C ARG A 162 15.53 10.05 -5.79
N GLN A 163 14.33 9.99 -5.23
CA GLN A 163 13.31 9.05 -5.68
C GLN A 163 12.86 9.33 -7.13
N GLU A 164 12.80 10.59 -7.52
CA GLU A 164 12.48 10.99 -8.90
C GLU A 164 13.59 10.65 -9.89
N GLU A 165 14.85 10.77 -9.48
CA GLU A 165 16.00 10.28 -10.25
C GLU A 165 15.88 8.77 -10.48
N ILE A 166 15.56 7.99 -9.43
CA ILE A 166 15.38 6.54 -9.53
C ILE A 166 14.25 6.19 -10.50
N GLU A 167 13.12 6.90 -10.41
CA GLU A 167 12.01 6.73 -11.35
C GLU A 167 12.43 7.05 -12.80
N SER A 168 13.22 8.09 -13.00
CA SER A 168 13.75 8.49 -14.31
C SER A 168 14.73 7.45 -14.86
N LEU A 169 15.65 6.95 -14.03
CA LEU A 169 16.60 5.89 -14.38
C LEU A 169 15.87 4.61 -14.76
N ARG A 170 14.81 4.24 -14.04
CA ARG A 170 13.99 3.05 -14.37
C ARG A 170 13.25 3.17 -15.70
N ARG A 171 12.96 4.38 -16.16
CA ARG A 171 12.36 4.62 -17.49
C ARG A 171 13.40 4.60 -18.61
N SER A 172 14.68 4.76 -18.29
CA SER A 172 15.74 4.79 -19.29
C SER A 172 16.02 3.38 -19.85
N PRO A 173 16.11 3.21 -21.19
CA PRO A 173 16.50 1.93 -21.80
C PRO A 173 17.97 1.55 -21.52
N SER A 174 18.80 2.49 -21.06
CA SER A 174 20.19 2.26 -20.68
C SER A 174 20.38 1.58 -19.32
N PHE A 175 19.29 1.21 -18.64
CA PHE A 175 19.31 0.55 -17.34
C PHE A 175 19.67 -0.94 -17.47
N SER A 176 20.91 -1.22 -17.87
CA SER A 176 21.37 -2.56 -18.25
C SER A 176 22.33 -3.22 -17.26
N GLN A 177 22.88 -2.50 -16.28
CA GLN A 177 23.76 -3.10 -15.27
C GLN A 177 22.98 -3.79 -14.14
N ARG A 178 23.35 -5.02 -13.81
CA ARG A 178 22.70 -5.85 -12.78
C ARG A 178 22.89 -5.28 -11.37
N GLU A 179 24.05 -4.72 -11.08
CA GLU A 179 24.39 -4.16 -9.76
C GLU A 179 23.54 -2.93 -9.44
N ASP A 180 23.34 -2.04 -10.42
CA ASP A 180 22.47 -0.87 -10.28
C ASP A 180 21.01 -1.26 -10.00
N ARG A 181 20.54 -2.37 -10.58
CA ARG A 181 19.17 -2.88 -10.37
C ARG A 181 18.96 -3.34 -8.94
N GLU A 182 19.92 -4.04 -8.36
CA GLU A 182 19.82 -4.53 -6.98
C GLU A 182 19.83 -3.36 -5.99
N ALA A 183 20.74 -2.39 -6.18
CA ALA A 183 20.81 -1.21 -5.33
C ALA A 183 19.50 -0.39 -5.38
N ILE A 184 18.97 -0.15 -6.57
CA ILE A 184 17.70 0.59 -6.74
C ILE A 184 16.52 -0.17 -6.14
N THR A 185 16.48 -1.50 -6.30
CA THR A 185 15.40 -2.30 -5.69
C THR A 185 15.47 -2.22 -4.16
N ALA A 186 16.67 -2.36 -3.58
CA ALA A 186 16.87 -2.20 -2.15
C ALA A 186 16.48 -0.81 -1.63
N GLU A 187 16.75 0.25 -2.40
CA GLU A 187 16.36 1.63 -2.04
C GLU A 187 14.83 1.82 -2.08
N LEU A 188 14.15 1.27 -3.10
CA LEU A 188 12.69 1.30 -3.21
C LEU A 188 11.99 0.49 -2.11
N ASP A 189 12.56 -0.65 -1.73
CA ASP A 189 12.04 -1.48 -0.63
C ASP A 189 12.28 -0.82 0.73
N ALA A 190 13.37 -0.06 0.87
CA ALA A 190 13.68 0.75 2.05
C ALA A 190 12.78 1.99 2.18
N TYR A 191 12.36 2.59 1.06
CA TYR A 191 11.60 3.83 1.01
C TYR A 191 10.41 3.92 1.99
N PRO A 192 9.49 2.94 2.09
CA PRO A 192 8.35 3.05 3.00
C PRO A 192 8.75 3.03 4.49
N HIS A 193 9.88 2.40 4.83
CA HIS A 193 10.43 2.43 6.18
C HIS A 193 11.13 3.76 6.49
N ILE A 194 11.75 4.39 5.48
CA ILE A 194 12.32 5.73 5.60
C ILE A 194 11.20 6.74 5.84
N VAL A 195 10.14 6.72 5.02
CA VAL A 195 8.95 7.57 5.20
C VAL A 195 8.33 7.37 6.57
N SER A 196 8.18 6.11 7.02
CA SER A 196 7.70 5.77 8.37
C SER A 196 8.57 6.43 9.45
N SER A 197 9.90 6.29 9.36
CA SER A 197 10.84 6.87 10.32
C SER A 197 10.80 8.40 10.32
N LEU A 198 10.62 9.01 9.14
CA LEU A 198 10.50 10.45 8.97
C LEU A 198 9.24 10.99 9.65
N MET A 199 8.09 10.35 9.41
CA MET A 199 6.83 10.70 10.07
C MET A 199 6.92 10.60 11.59
N SER A 200 7.51 9.51 12.12
CA SER A 200 7.71 9.39 13.56
C SER A 200 8.64 10.46 14.11
N THR A 201 9.67 10.86 13.37
CA THR A 201 10.61 11.89 13.83
C THR A 201 9.94 13.26 13.90
N PHE A 202 9.19 13.66 12.87
CA PHE A 202 8.43 14.92 12.93
C PHE A 202 7.41 14.92 14.06
N ARG A 203 6.69 13.82 14.27
CA ARG A 203 5.70 13.69 15.35
C ARG A 203 6.34 13.70 16.74
N ASP A 204 7.35 12.86 16.97
CA ASP A 204 7.85 12.56 18.32
C ASP A 204 9.00 13.50 18.73
N ARG A 205 9.96 13.75 17.84
CA ARG A 205 11.14 14.59 18.11
C ARG A 205 10.80 16.08 17.97
N TYR A 206 10.19 16.47 16.87
CA TYR A 206 9.87 17.87 16.58
C TYR A 206 8.47 18.30 17.05
N ARG A 207 7.65 17.36 17.53
CA ARG A 207 6.28 17.62 18.03
C ARG A 207 5.37 18.30 17.00
N ASP A 208 5.63 18.06 15.72
CA ASP A 208 4.81 18.57 14.62
C ASP A 208 4.11 17.41 13.88
N PRO A 209 2.91 16.99 14.37
CA PRO A 209 2.14 15.96 13.70
C PRO A 209 1.54 16.43 12.37
N HIS A 210 1.38 17.74 12.14
CA HIS A 210 0.86 18.25 10.87
C HIS A 210 1.89 18.07 9.76
N LEU A 211 3.17 18.33 10.07
CA LEU A 211 4.26 18.09 9.15
C LEU A 211 4.42 16.59 8.84
N ALA A 212 4.26 15.73 9.84
CA ALA A 212 4.23 14.28 9.62
C ALA A 212 3.12 13.86 8.63
N LEU A 213 1.91 14.43 8.75
CA LEU A 213 0.82 14.21 7.78
C LEU A 213 1.16 14.77 6.40
N ALA A 214 1.79 15.95 6.34
CA ALA A 214 2.18 16.61 5.10
C ALA A 214 3.22 15.79 4.31
N VAL A 215 4.16 15.16 5.00
CA VAL A 215 5.15 14.25 4.41
C VAL A 215 4.45 13.08 3.73
N PHE A 216 3.51 12.42 4.42
CA PHE A 216 2.77 11.31 3.82
C PHE A 216 1.92 11.75 2.64
N ASP A 217 1.23 12.88 2.78
CA ASP A 217 0.43 13.49 1.71
C ASP A 217 1.28 13.81 0.47
N HIS A 218 2.51 14.28 0.66
CA HIS A 218 3.45 14.53 -0.43
C HIS A 218 3.88 13.24 -1.12
N VAL A 219 4.25 12.19 -0.37
CA VAL A 219 4.61 10.87 -0.92
C VAL A 219 3.49 10.30 -1.78
N ARG A 220 2.24 10.47 -1.32
CA ARG A 220 1.03 10.02 -2.00
C ARG A 220 0.78 10.72 -3.33
N HIS A 221 1.02 12.04 -3.38
CA HIS A 221 0.68 12.86 -4.54
C HIS A 221 1.85 13.12 -5.49
N ARG A 222 3.09 12.75 -5.13
CA ARG A 222 4.28 13.02 -5.96
C ARG A 222 4.24 12.29 -7.30
N SER A 223 4.05 10.97 -7.27
CA SER A 223 3.97 10.13 -8.48
C SER A 223 3.28 8.80 -8.14
N VAL A 224 2.80 8.09 -9.16
CA VAL A 224 2.22 6.75 -8.97
C VAL A 224 3.26 5.77 -8.41
N ALA A 225 4.52 5.87 -8.86
CA ALA A 225 5.59 4.99 -8.37
C ALA A 225 5.95 5.31 -6.90
N SER A 226 6.06 6.59 -6.53
CA SER A 226 6.22 7.04 -5.15
C SER A 226 5.08 6.56 -4.26
N TYR A 227 3.84 6.60 -4.74
CA TYR A 227 2.70 6.06 -3.99
C TYR A 227 2.82 4.54 -3.79
N VAL A 228 3.05 3.78 -4.87
CA VAL A 228 3.12 2.32 -4.80
C VAL A 228 4.28 1.82 -3.94
N CYS A 229 5.44 2.48 -4.01
CA CYS A 229 6.63 2.11 -3.24
C CYS A 229 6.63 2.70 -1.82
N GLY A 230 6.17 3.94 -1.64
CA GLY A 230 6.25 4.67 -0.36
C GLY A 230 5.06 4.46 0.56
N CYS A 231 3.85 4.33 0.01
CA CYS A 231 2.63 4.11 0.80
C CYS A 231 2.42 2.60 1.05
N LYS A 232 3.33 1.99 1.82
CA LYS A 232 3.20 0.60 2.29
C LYS A 232 2.84 0.55 3.78
N THR A 233 2.63 -0.66 4.28
CA THR A 233 2.25 -0.95 5.67
C THR A 233 3.02 -0.17 6.74
N PRO A 234 4.38 -0.02 6.71
CA PRO A 234 5.07 0.76 7.74
C PRO A 234 4.76 2.27 7.70
N ALA A 235 4.54 2.86 6.52
CA ALA A 235 4.16 4.27 6.40
C ALA A 235 2.71 4.48 6.86
N TYR A 236 1.79 3.59 6.42
CA TYR A 236 0.40 3.60 6.88
C TYR A 236 0.27 3.43 8.39
N HIS A 237 1.09 2.57 9.00
CA HIS A 237 1.09 2.41 10.45
C HIS A 237 1.40 3.74 11.14
N GLN A 238 2.40 4.50 10.69
CA GLN A 238 2.72 5.80 11.29
C GLN A 238 1.67 6.86 11.00
N LEU A 239 1.01 6.83 9.84
CA LEU A 239 -0.14 7.66 9.55
C LEU A 239 -1.26 7.41 10.56
N LEU A 240 -1.65 6.16 10.77
CA LEU A 240 -2.69 5.76 11.73
C LEU A 240 -2.33 6.14 13.16
N VAL A 241 -1.07 5.91 13.57
CA VAL A 241 -0.58 6.34 14.89
C VAL A 241 -0.70 7.85 15.03
N THR A 242 -0.31 8.63 14.03
CA THR A 242 -0.38 10.10 14.07
C THR A 242 -1.82 10.60 14.14
N LEU A 243 -2.72 10.08 13.30
CA LEU A 243 -4.15 10.39 13.33
C LEU A 243 -4.78 10.10 14.69
N TRP A 244 -4.46 8.96 15.29
CA TRP A 244 -5.06 8.58 16.56
C TRP A 244 -4.42 9.26 17.78
N THR A 245 -3.09 9.30 17.85
CA THR A 245 -2.40 9.82 19.03
C THR A 245 -2.54 11.33 19.16
N CYS A 246 -2.44 12.06 18.04
CA CYS A 246 -2.43 13.52 18.02
C CYS A 246 -3.82 14.13 17.78
N PHE A 247 -4.62 13.55 16.88
CA PHE A 247 -5.89 14.16 16.45
C PHE A 247 -7.13 13.47 17.01
N LYS A 248 -7.02 12.22 17.48
CA LYS A 248 -8.16 11.40 17.94
C LYS A 248 -9.27 11.25 16.89
N ASP A 249 -8.89 11.29 15.60
CA ASP A 249 -9.84 11.27 14.50
C ASP A 249 -10.15 9.84 14.05
N LEU A 250 -11.26 9.29 14.54
CA LEU A 250 -11.76 7.96 14.19
C LEU A 250 -12.11 7.83 12.71
N ARG A 251 -12.70 8.88 12.12
CA ARG A 251 -13.14 8.86 10.72
C ARG A 251 -11.95 8.79 9.78
N SER A 252 -10.93 9.59 10.04
CA SER A 252 -9.69 9.55 9.26
C SER A 252 -9.01 8.19 9.41
N VAL A 253 -8.99 7.59 10.60
CA VAL A 253 -8.49 6.22 10.81
C VAL A 253 -9.26 5.19 9.98
N ALA A 254 -10.59 5.20 10.02
CA ALA A 254 -11.44 4.30 9.24
C ALA A 254 -11.21 4.47 7.73
N ASN A 255 -11.14 5.73 7.26
CA ASN A 255 -10.85 6.05 5.86
C ASN A 255 -9.47 5.55 5.43
N THR A 256 -8.44 5.71 6.26
CA THR A 256 -7.09 5.21 5.98
C THR A 256 -7.04 3.68 5.92
N LEU A 257 -7.73 2.98 6.83
CA LEU A 257 -7.82 1.51 6.77
C LEU A 257 -8.58 1.03 5.53
N ARG A 258 -9.63 1.75 5.12
CA ARG A 258 -10.35 1.47 3.89
C ARG A 258 -9.45 1.68 2.67
N GLU A 259 -8.68 2.76 2.66
CA GLU A 259 -7.68 3.04 1.63
C GLU A 259 -6.64 1.90 1.56
N MET A 260 -6.08 1.46 2.69
CA MET A 260 -5.17 0.30 2.72
C MET A 260 -5.80 -0.95 2.09
N LYS A 261 -7.06 -1.26 2.43
CA LYS A 261 -7.78 -2.40 1.88
C LYS A 261 -8.01 -2.29 0.38
N VAL A 262 -8.42 -1.11 -0.11
CA VAL A 262 -8.63 -0.85 -1.55
C VAL A 262 -7.32 -0.99 -2.33
N ASN A 263 -6.20 -0.58 -1.75
CA ASN A 263 -4.88 -0.68 -2.37
C ASN A 263 -4.21 -2.06 -2.21
N GLY A 264 -4.86 -3.02 -1.55
CA GLY A 264 -4.27 -4.33 -1.27
C GLY A 264 -3.06 -4.28 -0.33
N VAL A 265 -2.96 -3.26 0.53
CA VAL A 265 -1.89 -3.15 1.53
C VAL A 265 -2.27 -3.95 2.76
N GLU A 266 -1.43 -4.90 3.14
CA GLU A 266 -1.70 -5.81 4.25
C GLU A 266 -1.67 -5.11 5.61
N VAL A 267 -2.56 -5.56 6.49
CA VAL A 267 -2.66 -5.10 7.88
C VAL A 267 -1.74 -5.94 8.77
N ASP A 268 -0.62 -5.36 9.17
CA ASP A 268 0.34 -5.92 10.13
C ASP A 268 -0.28 -6.03 11.55
N GLY A 269 0.24 -6.95 12.38
CA GLY A 269 -0.17 -7.14 13.76
C GLY A 269 -0.12 -5.85 14.59
N ARG A 270 0.86 -4.97 14.31
CA ARG A 270 0.96 -3.64 14.94
C ARG A 270 -0.24 -2.74 14.65
N ILE A 271 -0.78 -2.80 13.44
CA ILE A 271 -1.98 -2.03 13.08
C ILE A 271 -3.22 -2.62 13.76
N ARG A 272 -3.30 -3.95 13.90
CA ARG A 272 -4.40 -4.60 14.63
C ARG A 272 -4.36 -4.25 16.11
N GLU A 273 -3.17 -4.24 16.71
CA GLU A 273 -2.97 -3.82 18.10
C GLU A 273 -3.38 -2.36 18.28
N LEU A 274 -2.93 -1.47 17.40
CA LEU A 274 -3.34 -0.06 17.42
C LEU A 274 -4.85 0.08 17.38
N ALA A 275 -5.53 -0.63 16.50
CA ALA A 275 -6.98 -0.55 16.42
C ALA A 275 -7.71 -1.17 17.61
N GLY A 276 -7.20 -2.26 18.18
CA GLY A 276 -7.70 -2.78 19.46
C GLY A 276 -7.61 -1.72 20.56
N ARG A 277 -6.50 -0.98 20.62
CA ARG A 277 -6.36 0.15 21.56
C ARG A 277 -7.33 1.30 21.25
N ILE A 278 -7.68 1.52 19.98
CA ILE A 278 -8.66 2.53 19.58
C ILE A 278 -10.07 2.13 20.04
N THR A 279 -10.47 0.88 19.80
CA THR A 279 -11.80 0.36 20.17
C THR A 279 -11.98 0.22 21.68
N GLU A 280 -10.90 -0.11 22.41
CA GLU A 280 -10.92 -0.23 23.86
C GLU A 280 -10.89 1.12 24.59
N SER A 281 -10.39 2.16 23.93
CA SER A 281 -10.23 3.50 24.48
C SER A 281 -11.57 4.04 25.02
N PRO A 282 -11.57 4.68 26.22
CA PRO A 282 -12.78 5.28 26.78
C PRO A 282 -13.35 6.35 25.84
N LEU A 283 -12.50 7.06 25.08
CA LEU A 283 -12.96 7.99 24.05
C LEU A 283 -13.81 7.29 22.99
N GLY A 284 -13.45 6.08 22.56
CA GLY A 284 -14.23 5.31 21.60
C GLY A 284 -15.60 4.91 22.17
N LYS A 285 -15.68 4.61 23.47
CA LYS A 285 -16.91 4.16 24.15
C LYS A 285 -17.85 5.30 24.52
N THR A 286 -17.34 6.52 24.71
CA THR A 286 -18.15 7.70 25.06
C THR A 286 -18.63 8.52 23.87
N MET A 287 -18.18 8.19 22.65
CA MET A 287 -18.55 8.96 21.46
C MET A 287 -19.95 8.59 20.94
N THR A 288 -20.56 9.56 20.27
CA THR A 288 -21.93 9.56 19.72
C THR A 288 -22.20 8.37 18.79
N GLU A 289 -23.47 8.10 18.49
CA GLU A 289 -23.91 7.04 17.54
C GLU A 289 -23.16 7.07 16.20
N ALA A 290 -22.75 8.26 15.74
CA ALA A 290 -21.95 8.44 14.52
C ALA A 290 -20.56 7.78 14.61
N ALA A 291 -19.91 7.81 15.78
CA ALA A 291 -18.60 7.18 15.99
C ALA A 291 -18.70 5.66 16.15
N ALA A 292 -19.85 5.15 16.61
CA ALA A 292 -20.09 3.72 16.69
C ALA A 292 -20.00 3.05 15.31
N GLY A 293 -20.50 3.71 14.26
CA GLY A 293 -20.35 3.26 12.87
C GLY A 293 -18.89 3.18 12.42
N ASP A 294 -18.10 4.23 12.68
CA ASP A 294 -16.68 4.27 12.31
C ASP A 294 -15.86 3.20 13.07
N LEU A 295 -16.16 2.94 14.35
CA LEU A 295 -15.53 1.88 15.15
C LEU A 295 -15.88 0.47 14.64
N GLN A 296 -17.15 0.24 14.32
CA GLN A 296 -17.61 -1.02 13.74
C GLN A 296 -16.92 -1.27 12.39
N GLU A 297 -16.74 -0.22 11.58
CA GLU A 297 -16.02 -0.31 10.33
C GLU A 297 -14.53 -0.64 10.54
N ILE A 298 -13.85 0.03 11.48
CA ILE A 298 -12.45 -0.27 11.84
C ILE A 298 -12.30 -1.74 12.21
N GLU A 299 -13.21 -2.28 13.04
CA GLU A 299 -13.18 -3.69 13.43
C GLU A 299 -13.36 -4.62 12.22
N GLN A 300 -14.31 -4.31 11.33
CA GLN A 300 -14.55 -5.10 10.11
C GLN A 300 -13.38 -5.07 9.13
N LEU A 301 -12.68 -3.94 9.02
CA LEU A 301 -11.52 -3.79 8.13
C LEU A 301 -10.30 -4.57 8.62
N ILE A 302 -10.20 -4.77 9.93
CA ILE A 302 -9.05 -5.43 10.56
C ILE A 302 -9.26 -6.92 10.78
N ARG A 303 -10.52 -7.36 10.86
CA ARG A 303 -10.83 -8.79 10.90
C ARG A 303 -10.12 -9.47 9.74
N PRO A 304 -9.26 -10.48 10.02
CA PRO A 304 -8.58 -11.20 8.97
C PRO A 304 -9.63 -11.71 8.01
N SER A 305 -9.50 -11.34 6.74
CA SER A 305 -10.42 -11.81 5.70
C SER A 305 -10.40 -13.34 5.76
N ARG A 306 -11.54 -13.94 6.13
CA ARG A 306 -11.70 -15.42 6.21
C ARG A 306 -11.33 -16.14 4.91
N ARG A 307 -11.12 -15.40 3.81
CA ARG A 307 -10.69 -15.91 2.52
C ARG A 307 -9.18 -16.11 2.37
N SER A 308 -8.35 -15.64 3.31
CA SER A 308 -6.95 -16.10 3.35
C SER A 308 -6.90 -17.46 4.05
N LYS A 309 -7.49 -18.48 3.43
CA LYS A 309 -6.89 -19.81 3.57
C LYS A 309 -5.53 -19.64 2.92
N THR A 310 -4.47 -19.89 3.68
CA THR A 310 -3.13 -20.06 3.13
C THR A 310 -3.26 -20.94 1.89
N TRP A 311 -2.68 -20.59 0.74
CA TRP A 311 -2.79 -21.45 -0.45
C TRP A 311 -2.34 -22.88 -0.15
N SER A 312 -1.50 -23.10 0.86
CA SER A 312 -1.16 -24.43 1.41
C SER A 312 -2.34 -25.20 2.02
N GLN A 313 -3.36 -24.52 2.56
CA GLN A 313 -4.63 -25.11 3.00
C GLN A 313 -5.61 -25.26 1.83
N VAL A 314 -5.64 -24.31 0.88
CA VAL A 314 -6.45 -24.44 -0.34
C VAL A 314 -5.97 -25.60 -1.22
N ALA A 315 -4.64 -25.81 -1.31
CA ALA A 315 -4.02 -26.91 -2.04
C ALA A 315 -4.23 -28.27 -1.35
N LYS A 316 -4.35 -28.29 -0.01
CA LYS A 316 -4.73 -29.50 0.74
C LYS A 316 -6.21 -29.83 0.61
N ASP A 317 -7.06 -28.81 0.48
CA ASP A 317 -8.51 -28.94 0.28
C ASP A 317 -8.88 -29.13 -1.20
N TRP A 318 -7.92 -29.04 -2.13
CA TRP A 318 -8.16 -29.32 -3.54
C TRP A 318 -8.35 -30.84 -3.67
N PRO A 319 -9.48 -31.32 -4.21
CA PRO A 319 -9.67 -32.75 -4.40
C PRO A 319 -8.51 -33.25 -5.26
N PRO A 320 -7.85 -34.38 -4.89
CA PRO A 320 -6.91 -35.01 -5.81
C PRO A 320 -7.68 -35.21 -7.11
N SER A 321 -7.12 -34.71 -8.22
CA SER A 321 -7.63 -34.97 -9.55
C SER A 321 -7.82 -36.48 -9.62
N SER A 322 -9.07 -36.93 -9.53
CA SER A 322 -9.40 -38.32 -9.76
C SER A 322 -9.06 -38.53 -11.22
N ASP A 323 -8.04 -39.34 -11.46
CA ASP A 323 -7.73 -39.92 -12.75
C ASP A 323 -9.04 -40.39 -13.40
N THR A 324 -9.57 -39.57 -14.30
CA THR A 324 -10.59 -40.01 -15.26
C THR A 324 -9.87 -40.79 -16.36
N THR A 325 -9.18 -41.87 -15.98
CA THR A 325 -8.93 -43.00 -16.88
C THR A 325 -10.12 -43.95 -16.77
N ALA A 326 -11.31 -43.41 -17.02
CA ALA A 326 -12.47 -44.22 -17.36
C ALA A 326 -12.29 -44.65 -18.82
N ARG A 327 -11.58 -45.78 -18.96
CA ARG A 327 -11.87 -46.87 -19.91
C ARG A 327 -13.00 -46.52 -20.90
N LEU A 328 -12.63 -45.91 -22.02
CA LEU A 328 -13.47 -45.91 -23.21
C LEU A 328 -13.38 -47.34 -23.77
N ASP A 329 -14.39 -48.14 -23.45
CA ASP A 329 -14.67 -49.36 -24.20
C ASP A 329 -14.95 -48.95 -25.66
N ASP A 330 -14.13 -49.48 -26.56
CA ASP A 330 -14.39 -49.57 -27.98
C ASP A 330 -15.77 -50.20 -28.20
N THR A 331 -16.79 -49.42 -28.56
CA THR A 331 -17.94 -49.93 -29.33
C THR A 331 -18.79 -48.79 -29.89
N ASN A 332 -19.00 -48.86 -31.21
CA ASN A 332 -19.98 -48.12 -32.03
C ASN A 332 -19.68 -46.67 -32.42
N ASP A 333 -18.96 -46.52 -33.53
CA ASP A 333 -19.13 -45.40 -34.47
C ASP A 333 -20.16 -45.78 -35.57
N PRO A 334 -21.41 -45.27 -35.53
CA PRO A 334 -22.45 -45.57 -36.53
C PRO A 334 -22.45 -44.64 -37.76
N TRP A 335 -21.36 -43.91 -38.05
CA TRP A 335 -21.33 -42.89 -39.13
C TRP A 335 -20.45 -43.22 -40.35
N SER A 336 -19.88 -44.42 -40.46
CA SER A 336 -19.05 -44.81 -41.63
C SER A 336 -19.80 -45.27 -42.88
N SER A 337 -21.08 -44.93 -43.05
CA SER A 337 -21.89 -45.36 -44.20
C SER A 337 -22.58 -44.20 -44.91
N ALA A 338 -21.81 -43.29 -45.51
CA ALA A 338 -22.33 -42.38 -46.54
C ALA A 338 -21.21 -41.73 -47.36
N SER A 339 -20.54 -42.50 -48.23
CA SER A 339 -19.79 -41.94 -49.39
C SER A 339 -19.47 -43.06 -50.40
N SER A 340 -20.49 -43.56 -51.08
CA SER A 340 -20.31 -44.35 -52.30
C SER A 340 -21.46 -44.13 -53.29
N ALA A 341 -21.60 -42.91 -53.80
CA ALA A 341 -22.34 -42.66 -55.05
C ALA A 341 -22.04 -41.25 -55.56
N PHE A 342 -21.13 -41.13 -56.52
CA PHE A 342 -21.34 -40.38 -57.76
C PHE A 342 -20.17 -40.68 -58.71
N ARG A 343 -20.50 -41.36 -59.80
CA ARG A 343 -19.72 -41.41 -61.05
C ARG A 343 -20.24 -40.32 -61.97
#